data_AF-A0A1F9PQJ0-F1
#
_entry.id   AF-A0A1F9PQJ0-F1
#
_cell.length_a   1.000
_cell.length_b   1.000
_cell.length_c   1.000
_cell.angle_alpha   90.00
_cell.angle_beta   90.00
_cell.angle_gamma   90.00
#
_symmetry.space_group_name_H-M   'P 1'
#
loop_
_entity.id
_entity.type
_entity.pdbx_description
1 polymer ?
#
loop_
_entity_poly.entity_id
_entity_poly.type
_entity_poly.pdbx_seq_one_letter_code
_entity_poly.pdbx_strand_id
1 'polypeptide(L)'
;MRRLTRVLALLLVTALLAAAPASACFGPKLYIGTDVGPEQDFLYALVALYVKEKTGVETVRVPLAASDPVAEIAAARVDLAFAAVTEERGTAILSPVGFSRLLAGPRVRDDLQFTTVLPALRKLAGLVTPADLAQQVASVSQGAAPAATARHFLSTRGWL
;
A
#
# COMPACT_ATOMS: atom_id res chain seq x y z
N MET A 1 36.38 45.36 14.92
CA MET A 1 35.08 45.15 14.25
C MET A 1 35.10 44.01 13.22
N ARG A 2 35.99 44.00 12.19
CA ARG A 2 36.02 42.95 11.14
C ARG A 2 36.23 41.50 11.62
N ARG A 3 36.96 41.27 12.71
CA ARG A 3 37.15 39.91 13.28
C ARG A 3 35.88 39.39 13.96
N LEU A 4 35.13 40.27 14.64
CA LEU A 4 33.88 39.91 15.32
C LEU A 4 32.80 39.49 14.30
N THR A 5 32.71 40.22 13.19
CA THR A 5 31.77 39.90 12.10
C THR A 5 32.07 38.56 11.43
N ARG A 6 33.36 38.20 11.29
CA ARG A 6 33.77 36.91 10.72
C ARG A 6 33.49 35.73 11.66
N VAL A 7 33.71 35.91 12.97
CA VAL A 7 33.39 34.89 13.98
C VAL A 7 31.88 34.69 14.07
N LEU A 8 31.09 35.77 14.04
CA LEU A 8 29.63 35.69 14.04
C LEU A 8 29.09 35.00 12.79
N ALA A 9 29.64 35.32 11.61
CA ALA A 9 29.26 34.67 10.36
C ALA A 9 29.61 33.18 10.35
N LEU A 10 30.78 32.81 10.89
CA LEU A 10 31.18 31.41 11.02
C LEU A 10 30.23 30.66 11.94
N LEU A 11 29.91 31.21 13.12
CA LEU A 11 28.97 30.64 14.08
C LEU A 11 27.57 30.44 13.49
N LEU A 12 27.09 31.40 12.70
CA LEU A 12 25.80 31.29 12.01
C LEU A 12 25.82 30.14 10.99
N VAL A 13 26.88 30.02 10.20
CA VAL A 13 27.03 28.94 9.22
C VAL A 13 27.07 27.58 9.92
N THR A 14 27.84 27.42 11.01
CA THR A 14 27.85 26.14 11.75
C THR A 14 26.50 25.81 12.39
N ALA A 15 25.74 26.81 12.84
CA ALA A 15 24.40 26.60 13.37
C ALA A 15 23.40 26.15 12.29
N LEU A 16 23.50 26.68 11.07
CA LEU A 16 22.67 26.25 9.95
C LEU A 16 23.00 24.83 9.45
N LEU A 17 24.28 24.43 9.47
CA LEU A 17 24.67 23.06 9.10
C LEU A 17 24.35 22.00 10.17
N ALA A 18 24.05 22.40 11.40
CA ALA A 18 23.61 21.51 12.47
C ALA A 18 22.10 21.21 12.44
N ALA A 19 21.34 21.84 11.54
CA ALA A 19 19.97 21.44 11.24
C ALA A 19 20.01 20.09 10.53
N ALA A 20 19.91 19.01 11.32
CA ALA A 20 19.68 17.67 10.81
C ALA A 20 18.49 17.70 9.84
N PRO A 21 18.49 16.89 8.76
CA PRO A 21 17.31 16.76 7.93
C PRO A 21 16.17 16.35 8.86
N ALA A 22 15.19 17.24 9.03
CA ALA A 22 13.93 16.85 9.62
C ALA A 22 13.43 15.71 8.74
N SER A 23 13.46 14.48 9.28
CA SER A 23 12.82 13.33 8.64
C SER A 23 11.45 13.81 8.26
N ALA A 24 11.20 14.01 6.96
CA ALA A 24 9.89 14.38 6.48
C ALA A 24 8.95 13.38 7.12
N CYS A 25 8.01 13.85 7.95
CA CYS A 25 7.03 13.01 8.58
C CYS A 25 6.13 12.49 7.46
N PHE A 26 6.60 11.47 6.74
CA PHE A 26 5.80 10.69 5.83
C PHE A 26 4.60 10.21 6.65
N GLY A 27 3.41 10.50 6.14
CA GLY A 27 2.17 10.17 6.81
C GLY A 27 2.09 8.69 7.22
N PRO A 28 1.09 8.33 8.03
CA PRO A 28 0.92 6.98 8.52
C PRO A 28 0.87 5.99 7.35
N LYS A 29 1.75 4.98 7.42
CA LYS A 29 1.83 3.93 6.39
C LYS A 29 0.82 2.82 6.67
N LEU A 30 0.32 2.25 5.58
CA LEU A 30 -0.58 1.11 5.56
C LEU A 30 0.19 -0.17 5.22
N TYR A 31 0.18 -1.15 6.11
CA TYR A 31 0.90 -2.41 5.94
C TYR A 31 0.00 -3.46 5.28
N ILE A 32 0.42 -4.02 4.15
CA ILE A 32 -0.35 -5.00 3.38
C ILE A 32 0.38 -6.34 3.40
N GLY A 33 -0.20 -7.31 4.07
CA GLY A 33 0.22 -8.70 4.11
C GLY A 33 -0.04 -9.42 2.79
N THR A 34 1.00 -10.01 2.22
CA THR A 34 0.90 -10.75 0.94
C THR A 34 1.72 -12.02 0.99
N ASP A 35 1.29 -13.06 0.28
CA ASP A 35 2.14 -14.21 0.00
C ASP A 35 3.01 -13.98 -1.25
N VAL A 36 3.77 -15.00 -1.65
CA VAL A 36 4.59 -15.03 -2.87
C VAL A 36 3.77 -15.53 -4.05
N GLY A 37 3.96 -14.92 -5.22
CA GLY A 37 3.42 -15.42 -6.48
C GLY A 37 2.86 -14.31 -7.38
N PRO A 38 2.66 -14.59 -8.67
CA PRO A 38 2.28 -13.58 -9.66
C PRO A 38 0.92 -12.94 -9.37
N GLU A 39 -0.04 -13.71 -8.84
CA GLU A 39 -1.32 -13.17 -8.39
C GLU A 39 -1.12 -12.15 -7.25
N GLN A 40 -0.37 -12.53 -6.21
CA GLN A 40 -0.13 -11.68 -5.04
C GLN A 40 0.67 -10.43 -5.42
N ASP A 41 1.66 -10.57 -6.28
CA ASP A 41 2.47 -9.46 -6.78
C ASP A 41 1.61 -8.45 -7.55
N PHE A 42 0.71 -8.93 -8.40
CA PHE A 42 -0.21 -8.08 -9.15
C PHE A 42 -1.26 -7.44 -8.24
N LEU A 43 -1.94 -8.21 -7.39
CA LEU A 43 -2.98 -7.70 -6.49
C LEU A 43 -2.41 -6.68 -5.51
N TYR A 44 -1.21 -6.91 -4.97
CA TYR A 44 -0.49 -5.91 -4.18
C TYR A 44 -0.27 -4.63 -4.98
N ALA A 45 0.31 -4.73 -6.18
CA ALA A 45 0.61 -3.57 -7.00
C ALA A 45 -0.65 -2.77 -7.36
N LEU A 46 -1.75 -3.46 -7.68
CA LEU A 46 -3.05 -2.87 -7.97
C LEU A 46 -3.60 -2.10 -6.77
N VAL A 47 -3.65 -2.73 -5.60
CA VAL A 47 -4.18 -2.15 -4.37
C VAL A 47 -3.29 -1.00 -3.88
N ALA A 48 -1.98 -1.22 -3.80
CA ALA A 48 -1.01 -0.22 -3.35
C ALA A 48 -1.09 1.05 -4.20
N LEU A 49 -1.09 0.89 -5.53
CA LEU A 49 -1.16 2.02 -6.44
C LEU A 49 -2.52 2.74 -6.32
N TYR A 50 -3.63 2.01 -6.30
CA TYR A 50 -4.95 2.63 -6.21
C TYR A 50 -5.16 3.38 -4.89
N VAL A 51 -4.73 2.80 -3.77
CA VAL A 51 -4.79 3.45 -2.44
C VAL A 51 -3.96 4.73 -2.45
N LYS A 52 -2.71 4.67 -2.92
CA LYS A 52 -1.84 5.84 -2.98
C LYS A 52 -2.46 6.97 -3.81
N GLU A 53 -2.94 6.66 -5.01
CA GLU A 53 -3.46 7.67 -5.94
C GLU A 53 -4.81 8.26 -5.48
N LYS A 54 -5.66 7.47 -4.80
CA LYS A 54 -6.98 7.94 -4.35
C LYS A 54 -7.02 8.50 -2.95
N THR A 55 -6.04 8.19 -2.11
CA THR A 55 -6.06 8.58 -0.69
C THR A 55 -4.80 9.30 -0.24
N GLY A 56 -3.71 9.26 -1.02
CA GLY A 56 -2.40 9.76 -0.62
C GLY A 56 -1.69 8.88 0.42
N VAL A 57 -2.29 7.78 0.86
CA VAL A 57 -1.70 6.87 1.85
C VAL A 57 -0.67 5.97 1.19
N GLU A 58 0.55 6.01 1.72
CA GLU A 58 1.63 5.12 1.31
C GLU A 58 1.43 3.71 1.89
N THR A 59 1.74 2.69 1.10
CA THR A 59 1.61 1.30 1.50
C THR A 59 2.96 0.60 1.61
N VAL A 60 3.08 -0.37 2.52
CA VAL A 60 4.25 -1.22 2.69
C VAL A 60 3.85 -2.67 2.52
N ARG A 61 4.55 -3.39 1.63
CA ARG A 61 4.38 -4.84 1.49
C ARG A 61 5.00 -5.55 2.69
N VAL A 62 4.25 -6.46 3.29
CA VAL A 62 4.73 -7.35 4.36
C VAL A 62 4.58 -8.79 3.88
N PRO A 63 5.67 -9.54 3.70
CA PRO A 63 5.58 -10.95 3.33
C PRO A 63 5.02 -11.76 4.50
N LEU A 64 4.01 -12.59 4.24
CA LEU A 64 3.39 -13.42 5.29
C LEU A 64 4.08 -14.77 5.47
N ALA A 65 4.86 -15.25 4.49
CA ALA A 65 5.62 -16.51 4.58
C ALA A 65 4.80 -17.71 5.11
N ALA A 66 3.60 -17.93 4.54
CA ALA A 66 2.62 -18.94 4.98
C ALA A 66 1.99 -18.73 6.38
N SER A 67 2.16 -17.55 6.99
CA SER A 67 1.42 -17.17 8.21
C SER A 67 -0.05 -16.93 7.90
N ASP A 68 -0.93 -17.26 8.86
CA ASP A 68 -2.38 -17.04 8.74
C ASP A 68 -2.71 -15.53 8.62
N PRO A 69 -3.23 -15.05 7.47
CA PRO A 69 -3.54 -13.64 7.25
C PRO A 69 -4.45 -13.04 8.32
N VAL A 70 -5.40 -13.83 8.84
CA VAL A 70 -6.35 -13.39 9.87
C VAL A 70 -5.64 -13.19 11.20
N ALA A 71 -4.71 -14.07 11.55
CA ALA A 71 -3.91 -13.97 12.77
C ALA A 71 -2.95 -12.78 12.71
N GLU A 72 -2.37 -12.50 11.54
CA GLU A 72 -1.48 -11.34 11.32
C GLU A 72 -2.21 -10.01 11.48
N ILE A 73 -3.45 -9.92 10.97
CA ILE A 73 -4.35 -8.79 11.19
C ILE A 73 -4.72 -8.67 12.68
N ALA A 74 -5.12 -9.77 13.32
CA ALA A 74 -5.51 -9.77 14.73
C ALA A 74 -4.36 -9.37 15.65
N ALA A 75 -3.12 -9.70 15.29
CA ALA A 75 -1.91 -9.30 15.98
C ALA A 75 -1.43 -7.88 15.63
N ALA A 76 -2.19 -7.13 14.82
CA ALA A 76 -1.86 -5.78 14.36
C ALA A 76 -0.48 -5.65 13.68
N ARG A 77 0.01 -6.73 13.06
CA ARG A 77 1.27 -6.72 12.29
C ARG A 77 1.06 -6.21 10.86
N VAL A 78 -0.15 -6.36 10.34
CA VAL A 78 -0.58 -5.83 9.05
C VAL A 78 -1.96 -5.19 9.19
N ASP A 79 -2.24 -4.18 8.36
CA ASP A 79 -3.51 -3.46 8.34
C ASP A 79 -4.51 -4.10 7.37
N LEU A 80 -3.98 -4.65 6.27
CA LEU A 80 -4.69 -5.41 5.25
C LEU A 80 -3.94 -6.70 4.98
N ALA A 81 -4.63 -7.76 4.55
CA ALA A 81 -3.97 -8.98 4.10
C ALA A 81 -4.73 -9.69 3.00
N PHE A 82 -4.03 -10.26 2.03
CA PHE A 82 -4.63 -11.20 1.08
C PHE A 82 -4.73 -12.58 1.71
N ALA A 83 -5.95 -13.13 1.72
CA ALA A 83 -6.27 -14.46 2.18
C ALA A 83 -6.76 -15.34 1.04
N ALA A 84 -6.62 -16.66 1.21
CA ALA A 84 -7.09 -17.64 0.24
C ALA A 84 -8.58 -17.49 -0.06
N VAL A 85 -9.02 -17.92 -1.24
CA VAL A 85 -10.43 -17.85 -1.68
C VAL A 85 -11.37 -18.55 -0.69
N THR A 86 -10.91 -19.61 -0.03
CA THR A 86 -11.66 -20.42 0.93
C THR A 86 -11.66 -19.85 2.36
N GLU A 87 -10.93 -18.76 2.62
CA GLU A 87 -10.89 -18.15 3.94
C GLU A 87 -12.16 -17.35 4.17
N GLU A 88 -12.99 -17.80 5.12
CA GLU A 88 -14.25 -17.15 5.49
C GLU A 88 -14.14 -16.29 6.75
N ARG A 89 -13.01 -16.35 7.47
CA ARG A 89 -12.78 -15.51 8.66
C ARG A 89 -12.36 -14.10 8.24
N GLY A 90 -12.86 -13.11 8.96
CA GLY A 90 -12.51 -11.70 8.76
C GLY A 90 -13.49 -10.94 7.87
N THR A 91 -13.21 -9.65 7.65
CA THR A 91 -14.04 -8.77 6.82
C THR A 91 -13.36 -8.53 5.48
N ALA A 92 -13.84 -9.22 4.43
CA ALA A 92 -13.35 -9.02 3.07
C ALA A 92 -13.86 -7.70 2.47
N ILE A 93 -12.96 -6.92 1.88
CA ILE A 93 -13.26 -5.66 1.17
C ILE A 93 -13.26 -5.88 -0.34
N LEU A 94 -12.32 -6.69 -0.82
CA LEU A 94 -12.20 -7.09 -2.22
C LEU A 94 -12.25 -8.62 -2.25
N SER A 95 -13.23 -9.17 -2.95
CA SER A 95 -13.46 -10.62 -3.01
C SER A 95 -13.86 -11.05 -4.44
N PRO A 96 -13.00 -10.84 -5.44
CA PRO A 96 -13.28 -11.28 -6.79
C PRO A 96 -13.32 -12.81 -6.83
N VAL A 97 -14.32 -13.35 -7.53
CA VAL A 97 -14.49 -14.81 -7.66
C VAL A 97 -13.23 -15.44 -8.25
N GLY A 98 -12.69 -16.45 -7.57
CA GLY A 98 -11.51 -17.19 -8.02
C GLY A 98 -10.16 -16.54 -7.67
N PHE A 99 -10.15 -15.43 -6.93
CA PHE A 99 -8.93 -14.71 -6.51
C PHE A 99 -8.88 -14.53 -5.00
N SER A 100 -7.67 -14.31 -4.51
CA SER A 100 -7.42 -14.01 -3.09
C SER A 100 -8.29 -12.84 -2.60
N ARG A 101 -8.84 -13.00 -1.41
CA ARG A 101 -9.70 -12.02 -0.76
C ARG A 101 -8.83 -11.02 0.00
N LEU A 102 -9.08 -9.72 -0.14
CA LEU A 102 -8.43 -8.70 0.66
C LEU A 102 -9.23 -8.47 1.95
N LEU A 103 -8.64 -8.82 3.08
CA LEU A 103 -9.21 -8.62 4.42
C LEU A 103 -8.74 -7.28 5.00
N ALA A 104 -9.60 -6.62 5.78
CA ALA A 104 -9.22 -5.45 6.58
C ALA A 104 -9.17 -5.71 8.07
N GLY A 105 -8.12 -5.16 8.69
CA GLY A 105 -8.00 -5.03 10.13
C GLY A 105 -8.73 -3.82 10.71
N PRO A 106 -8.77 -3.73 12.05
CA PRO A 106 -9.46 -2.67 12.77
C PRO A 106 -8.87 -1.29 12.50
N ARG A 107 -7.55 -1.16 12.32
CA ARG A 107 -6.91 0.15 12.08
C ARG A 107 -7.43 0.84 10.82
N VAL A 108 -7.66 0.11 9.73
CA VAL A 108 -8.23 0.69 8.49
C VAL A 108 -9.68 1.13 8.66
N ARG A 109 -10.41 0.49 9.56
CA ARG A 109 -11.83 0.75 9.82
C ARG A 109 -12.05 1.87 10.81
N ASP A 110 -11.24 1.89 11.86
CA ASP A 110 -11.54 2.59 13.11
C ASP A 110 -10.61 3.81 13.31
N ASP A 111 -9.44 3.84 12.65
CA ASP A 111 -8.51 4.97 12.73
C ASP A 111 -8.87 6.06 11.71
N LEU A 112 -9.00 7.29 12.20
CA LEU A 112 -9.35 8.47 11.42
C LEU A 112 -8.37 8.72 10.25
N GLN A 113 -7.11 8.30 10.42
CA GLN A 113 -6.06 8.45 9.40
C GLN A 113 -6.32 7.65 8.12
N PHE A 114 -7.15 6.59 8.18
CA PHE A 114 -7.39 5.68 7.04
C PHE A 114 -8.86 5.68 6.57
N THR A 115 -9.66 6.64 7.01
CA THR A 115 -11.11 6.73 6.71
C THR A 115 -11.44 6.69 5.22
N THR A 116 -10.54 7.14 4.35
CA THR A 116 -10.73 7.15 2.88
C THR A 116 -10.27 5.85 2.20
N VAL A 117 -9.49 5.01 2.87
CA VAL A 117 -8.93 3.76 2.31
C VAL A 117 -10.04 2.75 2.05
N LEU A 118 -10.88 2.48 3.05
CA LEU A 118 -11.95 1.49 2.91
C LEU A 118 -12.98 1.86 1.83
N PRO A 119 -13.48 3.11 1.73
CA PRO A 119 -14.30 3.55 0.60
C PRO A 119 -13.60 3.41 -0.76
N ALA A 120 -12.32 3.76 -0.86
CA ALA A 120 -11.57 3.62 -2.11
C ALA A 120 -11.46 2.15 -2.54
N LEU A 121 -11.12 1.24 -1.62
CA LEU A 121 -11.02 -0.19 -1.91
C LEU A 121 -12.36 -0.82 -2.30
N ARG A 122 -13.47 -0.40 -1.67
CA ARG A 122 -14.81 -0.81 -2.09
C ARG A 122 -15.15 -0.34 -3.49
N LYS A 123 -14.78 0.90 -3.83
CA LYS A 123 -14.94 1.42 -5.20
C LYS A 123 -14.12 0.59 -6.19
N LEU A 124 -12.85 0.29 -5.89
CA LEU A 124 -12.02 -0.57 -6.72
C LEU A 124 -12.66 -1.96 -6.91
N ALA A 125 -13.17 -2.57 -5.84
CA ALA A 125 -13.83 -3.87 -5.89
C ALA A 125 -15.08 -3.87 -6.79
N GLY A 126 -15.80 -2.75 -6.87
CA GLY A 126 -16.93 -2.57 -7.78
C GLY A 126 -16.56 -2.28 -9.24
N LEU A 127 -15.31 -1.90 -9.50
CA LEU A 127 -14.82 -1.56 -10.84
C LEU A 127 -14.17 -2.76 -11.55
N VAL A 128 -13.50 -3.63 -10.81
CA VAL A 128 -12.67 -4.70 -11.35
C VAL A 128 -13.47 -5.99 -11.52
N THR A 129 -13.38 -6.63 -12.69
CA THR A 129 -14.01 -7.93 -12.94
C THR A 129 -13.03 -9.10 -12.75
N PRO A 130 -13.52 -10.33 -12.50
CA PRO A 130 -12.64 -11.52 -12.44
C PRO A 130 -11.88 -11.77 -13.75
N ALA A 131 -12.50 -11.49 -14.90
CA ALA A 131 -11.87 -11.64 -16.21
C ALA A 131 -10.70 -10.67 -16.39
N ASP A 132 -10.86 -9.42 -15.94
CA ASP A 132 -9.79 -8.42 -15.93
C ASP A 132 -8.59 -8.89 -15.12
N LEU A 133 -8.85 -9.38 -13.89
CA LEU A 133 -7.81 -9.87 -13.00
C LEU A 133 -7.08 -11.07 -13.60
N ALA A 134 -7.82 -12.04 -14.16
CA ALA A 134 -7.25 -13.22 -14.78
C ALA A 134 -6.28 -12.85 -15.91
N GLN A 135 -6.68 -11.90 -16.76
CA GLN A 135 -5.84 -11.42 -17.85
C GLN A 135 -4.54 -10.75 -17.33
N GLN A 136 -4.64 -9.89 -16.32
CA GLN A 136 -3.46 -9.21 -15.79
C GLN A 136 -2.52 -10.16 -15.03
N VAL A 137 -3.07 -11.07 -14.24
CA VAL A 137 -2.29 -12.09 -13.54
C VAL A 137 -1.58 -13.00 -14.54
N ALA A 138 -2.25 -13.43 -15.60
CA ALA A 138 -1.61 -14.21 -16.66
C ALA A 138 -0.45 -13.45 -17.33
N SER A 139 -0.60 -12.15 -17.56
CA SER A 139 0.49 -11.31 -18.10
C SER A 139 1.70 -11.25 -17.14
N VAL A 140 1.45 -11.10 -15.84
CA VAL A 140 2.53 -11.11 -14.82
C VAL A 140 3.19 -12.49 -14.71
N SER A 141 2.40 -13.57 -14.78
CA SER A 141 2.94 -14.94 -14.83
C SER A 141 3.84 -15.19 -16.05
N GLN A 142 3.62 -14.45 -17.14
CA GLN A 142 4.46 -14.48 -18.35
C GLN A 142 5.69 -13.54 -18.27
N GLY A 143 5.92 -12.91 -17.12
CA GLY A 143 7.11 -12.08 -16.85
C GLY A 143 6.89 -10.57 -16.97
N ALA A 144 5.65 -10.10 -17.16
CA ALA A 144 5.37 -8.66 -17.11
C ALA A 144 5.60 -8.10 -15.69
N ALA A 145 6.13 -6.88 -15.59
CA ALA A 145 6.39 -6.25 -14.30
C ALA A 145 5.07 -5.87 -13.58
N PRO A 146 4.77 -6.39 -12.37
CA PRO A 146 3.46 -6.22 -11.72
C PRO A 146 3.03 -4.76 -11.56
N ALA A 147 3.94 -3.89 -11.13
CA ALA A 147 3.66 -2.46 -10.94
C ALA A 147 3.37 -1.72 -12.25
N ALA A 148 4.04 -2.09 -13.34
CA ALA A 148 3.78 -1.52 -14.66
C ALA A 148 2.43 -2.00 -15.20
N THR A 149 2.14 -3.30 -15.06
CA THR A 149 0.85 -3.90 -15.44
C THR A 149 -0.31 -3.25 -14.70
N ALA A 150 -0.21 -3.12 -13.37
CA ALA A 150 -1.24 -2.46 -12.55
C ALA A 150 -1.46 -0.99 -12.97
N ARG A 151 -0.39 -0.23 -13.17
CA ARG A 151 -0.49 1.17 -13.62
C ARG A 151 -1.16 1.28 -14.98
N HIS A 152 -0.71 0.50 -15.97
CA HIS A 152 -1.30 0.49 -17.29
C HIS A 152 -2.79 0.11 -17.25
N PHE A 153 -3.13 -0.93 -16.49
CA PHE A 153 -4.50 -1.41 -16.31
C PHE A 153 -5.44 -0.32 -15.74
N LEU A 154 -5.00 0.41 -14.72
CA LEU A 154 -5.80 1.47 -14.10
C LEU A 154 -5.86 2.73 -14.98
N SER A 155 -4.76 3.15 -15.60
CA SER A 155 -4.71 4.35 -16.46
C SER A 155 -5.55 4.20 -17.73
N THR A 156 -5.51 3.03 -18.38
CA THR A 156 -6.30 2.77 -19.61
C THR A 156 -7.80 2.84 -19.39
N ARG A 157 -8.26 2.63 -18.16
CA ARG A 157 -9.67 2.73 -17.75
C ARG A 157 -10.03 4.10 -17.13
N GLY A 158 -9.09 5.04 -17.07
CA GLY A 158 -9.30 6.35 -16.44
C GLY A 158 -9.54 6.27 -14.94
N TRP A 159 -8.99 5.25 -14.26
CA TRP A 159 -9.18 5.04 -12.83
C TRP A 159 -8.05 5.59 -11.97
N LEU A 160 -6.95 6.04 -12.57
CA LEU A 160 -5.95 6.89 -11.91
C LEU A 160 -6.29 8.35 -12.18
#